data_AF-A0A2V7W1L1-F1
#
_entry.id   AF-A0A2V7W1L1-F1
#
_cell.length_a   1.000
_cell.length_b   1.000
_cell.length_c   1.000
_cell.angle_alpha   90.00
_cell.angle_beta   90.00
_cell.angle_gamma   90.00
#
_symmetry.space_group_name_H-M   'P 1'
#
loop_
_entity.id
_entity.type
_entity.pdbx_description
1 polymer ?
#
loop_
_entity_poly.entity_id
_entity_poly.type
_entity_poly.pdbx_seq_one_letter_code
_entity_poly.pdbx_strand_id
1 'polypeptide(L)'
;MDGFTLKIFFSGLIALLPSSDGKELTVLLVNSGHEYRLADDSELAHHRPLLLARAARCEQTCTTPDQAAIAQYIYAKKTPDQAATALNGALAGGGAWQLSGSDLTLPDLPDNLSIQKDVRGHLQDGSLQRVPTTAAEREDFSWVASLGAIAPGIGGFTSWATATEPPPSCKVAARLKLRSGRVFTYSLIKVDGKAKPIHFRKPSGEGPDATYSQALANWVAAEIHVPGDFVEIVDQNFDDRERVRTMKLYPQEGKVEVAILNLPDFEAPAPDAEAPAPAPGQHFQIYYDLVKTPPARAARPVPHLALAPPASEPQTDWGTLHPRAALWSDLLEQLNLSPRGKGPYDLSLCPVAEP
;
A
#
# COMPACT_ATOMS: atom_id res chain seq x y z
N MET A 1 -16.58 25.65 9.10
CA MET A 1 -16.24 25.22 7.72
C MET A 1 -17.04 23.96 7.44
N ASP A 2 -17.45 23.70 6.19
CA ASP A 2 -18.32 22.57 5.84
C ASP A 2 -17.57 21.21 5.76
N GLY A 3 -16.53 21.03 6.59
CA GLY A 3 -15.64 19.87 6.56
C GLY A 3 -14.38 20.06 5.72
N PHE A 4 -13.58 18.99 5.61
CA PHE A 4 -12.34 18.94 4.83
C PHE A 4 -12.11 17.54 4.24
N THR A 5 -11.09 17.39 3.39
CA THR A 5 -10.73 16.08 2.82
C THR A 5 -9.57 15.43 3.56
N LEU A 6 -9.78 14.23 4.10
CA LEU A 6 -8.71 13.33 4.51
C LEU A 6 -8.31 12.44 3.33
N LYS A 7 -7.03 12.50 2.93
CA LYS A 7 -6.43 11.56 1.97
C LYS A 7 -5.55 10.58 2.72
N ILE A 8 -5.79 9.28 2.55
CA ILE A 8 -4.95 8.23 3.11
C ILE A 8 -4.32 7.45 1.96
N PHE A 9 -3.00 7.30 1.98
CA PHE A 9 -2.21 6.58 0.99
C PHE A 9 -1.62 5.31 1.62
N PHE A 10 -1.82 4.18 0.97
CA PHE A 10 -1.36 2.87 1.43
C PHE A 10 -0.31 2.32 0.48
N SER A 11 0.83 1.91 1.01
CA SER A 11 1.83 1.20 0.20
C SER A 11 2.77 0.29 0.99
N GLY A 12 3.34 -0.68 0.29
CA GLY A 12 4.27 -1.66 0.82
C GLY A 12 3.62 -3.02 1.07
N LEU A 13 4.09 -3.72 2.10
CA LEU A 13 3.63 -5.05 2.48
C LEU A 13 2.27 -4.96 3.19
N ILE A 14 1.25 -4.64 2.40
CA ILE A 14 -0.13 -4.38 2.81
C ILE A 14 -1.07 -5.35 2.09
N ALA A 15 -2.04 -5.87 2.82
CA ALA A 15 -3.19 -6.57 2.28
C ALA A 15 -4.46 -5.73 2.48
N LEU A 16 -5.34 -5.74 1.48
CA LEU A 16 -6.62 -5.04 1.43
C LEU A 16 -7.75 -6.05 1.36
N LEU A 17 -8.58 -6.07 2.39
CA LEU A 17 -9.61 -7.08 2.59
C LEU A 17 -10.98 -6.38 2.62
N PRO A 18 -11.63 -6.19 1.46
CA PRO A 18 -13.00 -5.71 1.44
C PRO A 18 -13.93 -6.72 2.11
N SER A 19 -14.90 -6.22 2.85
CA SER A 19 -16.00 -7.02 3.37
C SER A 19 -16.88 -7.52 2.23
N SER A 20 -17.60 -8.62 2.48
CA SER A 20 -18.50 -9.23 1.48
C SER A 20 -19.63 -8.30 1.04
N ASP A 21 -20.03 -7.35 1.90
CA ASP A 21 -21.05 -6.34 1.58
C ASP A 21 -20.47 -5.05 0.97
N GLY A 22 -19.15 -4.97 0.83
CA GLY A 22 -18.44 -3.82 0.26
C GLY A 22 -18.46 -2.55 1.12
N LYS A 23 -18.94 -2.62 2.36
CA LYS A 23 -19.09 -1.46 3.26
C LYS A 23 -17.89 -1.21 4.17
N GLU A 24 -16.99 -2.18 4.28
CA GLU A 24 -15.75 -2.06 5.03
C GLU A 24 -14.57 -2.51 4.17
N LEU A 25 -13.44 -1.81 4.30
CA LEU A 25 -12.16 -2.25 3.80
C LEU A 25 -11.20 -2.38 4.98
N THR A 26 -10.81 -3.61 5.29
CA THR A 26 -9.76 -3.86 6.28
C THR A 26 -8.39 -3.80 5.60
N VAL A 27 -7.54 -2.91 6.07
CA VAL A 27 -6.14 -2.78 5.65
C VAL A 27 -5.26 -3.47 6.69
N LEU A 28 -4.48 -4.47 6.28
CA LEU A 28 -3.53 -5.17 7.15
C LEU A 28 -2.10 -4.85 6.72
N LEU A 29 -1.28 -4.38 7.65
CA LEU A 29 0.17 -4.29 7.48
C LEU A 29 0.76 -5.60 7.96
N VAL A 30 1.31 -6.39 7.04
CA VAL A 30 1.86 -7.70 7.36
C VAL A 30 3.14 -7.55 8.18
N ASN A 31 3.29 -8.35 9.23
CA ASN A 31 4.48 -8.30 10.07
C ASN A 31 5.63 -9.09 9.41
N SER A 32 6.72 -8.41 9.10
CA SER A 32 8.00 -8.99 8.67
C SER A 32 9.14 -8.71 9.66
N GLY A 33 8.81 -8.33 10.90
CA GLY A 33 9.76 -8.07 11.99
C GLY A 33 10.35 -9.32 12.64
N HIS A 34 10.10 -10.51 12.07
CA HIS A 34 10.72 -11.77 12.45
C HIS A 34 11.43 -12.35 11.23
N GLU A 35 12.41 -13.24 11.45
CA GLU A 35 13.11 -13.92 10.36
C GLU A 35 12.12 -14.73 9.51
N TYR A 36 11.80 -14.22 8.32
CA TYR A 36 10.96 -14.89 7.36
C TYR A 36 11.83 -15.38 6.19
N ARG A 37 11.84 -16.70 6.00
CA ARG A 37 12.53 -17.34 4.87
C ARG A 37 11.62 -17.42 3.66
N LEU A 38 12.11 -16.92 2.53
CA LEU A 38 11.47 -17.03 1.22
C LEU A 38 11.70 -18.45 0.64
N ALA A 39 11.09 -18.73 -0.52
CA ALA A 39 11.15 -20.08 -1.12
C ALA A 39 12.55 -20.51 -1.58
N ASP A 40 13.48 -19.58 -1.75
CA ASP A 40 14.88 -19.82 -2.09
C ASP A 40 15.81 -19.73 -0.86
N ASP A 41 15.24 -19.81 0.35
CA ASP A 41 15.90 -19.69 1.64
C ASP A 41 16.54 -18.31 1.93
N SER A 42 16.35 -17.33 1.04
CA SER A 42 16.71 -15.94 1.31
C SER A 42 15.84 -15.34 2.42
N GLU A 43 16.36 -14.33 3.11
CA GLU A 43 15.62 -13.61 4.15
C GLU A 43 14.81 -12.48 3.54
N LEU A 44 13.56 -12.36 3.99
CA LEU A 44 12.77 -11.17 3.74
C LEU A 44 13.40 -10.00 4.49
N ALA A 45 13.72 -8.93 3.77
CA ALA A 45 14.12 -7.67 4.39
C ALA A 45 13.07 -7.24 5.41
N HIS A 46 13.49 -6.73 6.57
CA HIS A 46 12.53 -6.22 7.55
C HIS A 46 11.81 -4.99 7.01
N HIS A 47 10.47 -5.00 7.09
CA HIS A 47 9.69 -3.82 6.79
C HIS A 47 9.43 -3.01 8.06
N ARG A 48 9.30 -1.69 7.92
CA ARG A 48 8.92 -0.79 8.99
C ARG A 48 7.49 -0.26 8.76
N PRO A 49 6.51 -0.71 9.58
CA PRO A 49 5.16 -0.17 9.60
C PRO A 49 5.15 1.26 10.15
N LEU A 50 4.66 2.22 9.37
CA LEU A 50 4.64 3.64 9.71
C LEU A 50 3.28 4.27 9.38
N LEU A 51 2.90 5.26 10.18
CA LEU A 51 1.88 6.25 9.85
C LEU A 51 2.54 7.63 9.86
N LEU A 52 2.44 8.35 8.75
CA LEU A 52 2.98 9.70 8.59
C LEU A 52 1.84 10.61 8.19
N ALA A 53 1.59 11.68 8.93
CA ALA A 53 0.48 12.59 8.69
C ALA A 53 0.98 14.01 8.42
N ARG A 54 0.48 14.62 7.34
CA ARG A 54 0.63 16.05 7.02
C ARG A 54 -0.65 16.79 7.35
N ALA A 55 -0.54 17.83 8.17
CA ALA A 55 -1.66 18.63 8.66
C ALA A 55 -1.15 20.02 9.10
N ALA A 56 -2.03 21.01 9.19
CA ALA A 56 -1.64 22.36 9.64
C ALA A 56 -1.21 22.37 11.10
N ARG A 57 -1.86 21.53 11.91
CA ARG A 57 -1.58 21.34 13.32
C ARG A 57 -1.94 19.93 13.72
N CYS A 58 -1.21 19.42 14.70
CA CYS A 58 -1.51 18.18 15.38
C CYS A 58 -1.60 18.42 16.89
N GLU A 59 -2.55 17.75 17.55
CA GLU A 59 -2.72 17.70 19.00
C GLU A 59 -2.64 16.26 19.53
N GLN A 60 -2.45 16.13 20.85
CA GLN A 60 -2.29 14.87 21.58
C GLN A 60 -0.96 14.16 21.25
N THR A 61 -0.98 12.90 20.83
CA THR A 61 0.24 12.09 20.64
C THR A 61 0.76 12.23 19.22
N CYS A 62 1.25 13.41 18.83
CA CYS A 62 1.73 13.68 17.47
C CYS A 62 3.17 13.17 17.21
N THR A 63 3.97 13.20 18.26
CA THR A 63 5.38 12.82 18.24
C THR A 63 5.60 11.62 19.14
N THR A 64 6.46 10.70 18.72
CA THR A 64 6.89 9.55 19.52
C THR A 64 8.38 9.66 19.84
N PRO A 65 8.87 8.95 20.86
CA PRO A 65 10.31 8.80 21.09
C PRO A 65 11.06 8.30 19.84
N ASP A 66 10.38 7.56 18.97
CA ASP A 66 10.95 6.99 17.74
C ASP A 66 11.05 8.00 16.58
N GLN A 67 10.63 9.25 16.74
CA GLN A 67 10.60 10.21 15.61
C GLN A 67 11.96 10.38 14.93
N ALA A 68 13.05 10.39 15.69
CA ALA A 68 14.40 10.43 15.12
C ALA A 68 14.74 9.17 14.31
N ALA A 69 14.31 8.00 14.78
CA ALA A 69 14.50 6.72 14.08
C ALA A 69 13.63 6.64 12.82
N ILE A 70 12.39 7.18 12.85
CA ILE A 70 11.52 7.31 11.68
C ILE A 70 12.16 8.25 10.64
N ALA A 71 12.66 9.41 11.08
CA ALA A 71 13.32 10.36 10.20
C ALA A 71 14.53 9.76 9.50
N GLN A 72 15.42 9.12 10.26
CA GLN A 72 16.62 8.48 9.71
C GLN A 72 16.27 7.33 8.76
N TYR A 73 15.19 6.60 9.02
CA TYR A 73 14.72 5.53 8.14
C TYR A 73 14.21 6.05 6.80
N ILE A 74 13.36 7.08 6.80
CA ILE A 74 12.84 7.69 5.55
C ILE A 74 13.95 8.40 4.76
N TYR A 75 14.88 9.05 5.47
CA TYR A 75 15.94 9.86 4.85
C TYR A 75 17.34 9.32 5.17
N ALA A 76 17.58 8.03 4.88
CA ALA A 76 18.82 7.34 5.26
C ALA A 76 20.13 8.02 4.84
N LYS A 77 20.12 8.77 3.72
CA LYS A 77 21.30 9.52 3.20
C LYS A 77 21.56 10.87 3.89
N LYS A 78 20.64 11.35 4.71
CA LYS A 78 20.77 12.62 5.43
C LYS A 78 21.45 12.39 6.77
N THR A 79 22.13 13.42 7.28
CA THR A 79 22.53 13.43 8.69
C THR A 79 21.28 13.43 9.59
N PRO A 80 21.38 12.99 10.85
CA PRO A 80 20.22 12.95 11.75
C PRO A 80 19.43 14.27 11.82
N ASP A 81 20.12 15.41 11.90
CA ASP A 81 19.48 16.74 11.95
C ASP A 81 18.78 17.10 10.63
N GLN A 82 19.40 16.77 9.49
CA GLN A 82 18.82 16.99 8.17
C GLN A 82 17.62 16.07 7.93
N ALA A 83 17.68 14.82 8.40
CA ALA A 83 16.59 13.86 8.33
C ALA A 83 15.41 14.33 9.17
N ALA A 84 15.64 14.75 10.41
CA ALA A 84 14.61 15.29 11.29
C ALA A 84 13.96 16.56 10.71
N THR A 85 14.77 17.47 10.16
CA THR A 85 14.28 18.68 9.49
C THR A 85 13.43 18.34 8.27
N ALA A 86 13.89 17.41 7.43
CA ALA A 86 13.14 16.96 6.26
C ALA A 86 11.82 16.28 6.63
N LEU A 87 11.81 15.43 7.66
CA LEU A 87 10.59 14.81 8.16
C LEU A 87 9.61 15.88 8.66
N ASN A 88 10.06 16.81 9.49
CA ASN A 88 9.21 17.89 10.00
C ASN A 88 8.64 18.76 8.87
N GLY A 89 9.42 19.03 7.82
CA GLY A 89 8.95 19.72 6.61
C GLY A 89 7.88 18.94 5.84
N ALA A 90 8.04 17.61 5.72
CA ALA A 90 7.07 16.74 5.07
C ALA A 90 5.74 16.67 5.84
N LEU A 91 5.78 16.66 7.18
CA LEU A 91 4.59 16.63 8.03
C LEU A 91 3.91 18.00 8.20
N ALA A 92 4.63 19.12 8.00
CA ALA A 92 4.12 20.51 8.04
C ALA A 92 3.23 20.89 9.23
N GLY A 93 3.38 20.23 10.38
CA GLY A 93 2.55 20.42 11.58
C GLY A 93 1.76 19.19 12.00
N GLY A 94 1.78 18.12 11.19
CA GLY A 94 1.20 16.82 11.50
C GLY A 94 2.05 15.96 12.45
N GLY A 95 1.97 14.64 12.30
CA GLY A 95 2.57 13.68 13.25
C GLY A 95 3.09 12.40 12.58
N ALA A 96 3.86 11.61 13.32
CA ALA A 96 4.42 10.36 12.81
C ALA A 96 4.48 9.29 13.90
N TRP A 97 4.04 8.08 13.54
CA TRP A 97 4.04 6.90 14.41
C TRP A 97 4.73 5.72 13.73
N GLN A 98 5.55 5.00 14.49
CA GLN A 98 5.86 3.61 14.19
C GLN A 98 4.73 2.73 14.70
N LEU A 99 4.24 1.83 13.87
CA LEU A 99 3.13 0.93 14.18
C LEU A 99 3.68 -0.44 14.57
N SER A 100 3.12 -1.04 15.63
CA SER A 100 3.54 -2.35 16.11
C SER A 100 2.45 -2.95 16.98
N GLY A 101 1.78 -3.97 16.48
CA GLY A 101 0.56 -4.51 17.07
C GLY A 101 -0.54 -3.45 17.13
N SER A 102 -0.67 -2.59 16.13
CA SER A 102 -1.54 -1.40 16.17
C SER A 102 -2.92 -1.65 15.54
N ASP A 103 -4.01 -1.38 16.26
CA ASP A 103 -5.38 -1.34 15.73
C ASP A 103 -5.81 0.11 15.55
N LEU A 104 -5.75 0.59 14.32
CA LEU A 104 -6.05 1.95 13.94
C LEU A 104 -7.55 2.10 13.68
N THR A 105 -8.13 3.17 14.24
CA THR A 105 -9.51 3.57 14.00
C THR A 105 -9.61 5.06 13.71
N LEU A 106 -10.60 5.42 12.90
CA LEU A 106 -10.97 6.79 12.57
C LEU A 106 -12.39 7.03 13.11
N PRO A 107 -12.53 7.49 14.36
CA PRO A 107 -13.85 7.70 14.95
C PRO A 107 -14.62 8.81 14.22
N ASP A 108 -15.94 8.78 14.37
CA ASP A 108 -16.86 9.85 13.93
C ASP A 108 -16.87 10.16 12.43
N LEU A 109 -16.49 9.18 11.59
CA LEU A 109 -16.63 9.25 10.15
C LEU A 109 -17.96 8.66 9.66
N PRO A 110 -18.52 9.16 8.54
CA PRO A 110 -19.75 8.61 7.98
C PRO A 110 -19.54 7.22 7.39
N ASP A 111 -20.50 6.32 7.58
CA ASP A 111 -20.49 4.96 7.02
C ASP A 111 -20.98 4.97 5.54
N ASN A 112 -20.12 5.44 4.64
CA ASN A 112 -20.43 5.60 3.21
C ASN A 112 -19.28 5.14 2.29
N LEU A 113 -18.57 4.09 2.68
CA LEU A 113 -17.50 3.52 1.86
C LEU A 113 -17.98 3.23 0.44
N SER A 114 -17.19 3.66 -0.53
CA SER A 114 -17.29 3.30 -1.93
C SER A 114 -15.93 2.83 -2.42
N ILE A 115 -15.88 1.68 -3.08
CA ILE A 115 -14.67 1.18 -3.72
C ILE A 115 -14.88 1.33 -5.23
N GLN A 116 -13.99 2.06 -5.89
CA GLN A 116 -14.07 2.28 -7.33
C GLN A 116 -13.86 0.96 -8.06
N LYS A 117 -14.92 0.37 -8.62
CA LYS A 117 -14.87 -0.88 -9.40
C LYS A 117 -15.60 -0.70 -10.73
N ASP A 118 -15.42 -1.67 -11.63
CA ASP A 118 -16.16 -1.80 -12.90
C ASP A 118 -15.97 -0.64 -13.90
N VAL A 119 -14.84 0.07 -13.80
CA VAL A 119 -14.38 1.09 -14.77
C VAL A 119 -13.48 0.46 -15.84
N ARG A 120 -12.79 -0.63 -15.49
CA ARG A 120 -11.83 -1.33 -16.37
C ARG A 120 -12.51 -1.75 -17.67
N GLY A 121 -11.97 -1.27 -18.80
CA GLY A 121 -12.45 -1.62 -20.12
C GLY A 121 -12.22 -3.08 -20.50
N HIS A 122 -12.70 -3.42 -21.68
CA HIS A 122 -12.54 -4.74 -22.29
C HIS A 122 -11.67 -4.65 -23.56
N LEU A 123 -10.95 -5.74 -23.86
CA LEU A 123 -10.27 -5.99 -25.12
C LEU A 123 -11.28 -6.40 -26.19
N GLN A 124 -10.84 -6.44 -27.46
CA GLN A 124 -11.69 -6.81 -28.59
C GLN A 124 -12.25 -8.24 -28.49
N ASP A 125 -11.55 -9.14 -27.79
CA ASP A 125 -11.97 -10.52 -27.54
C ASP A 125 -12.95 -10.65 -26.36
N GLY A 126 -13.35 -9.54 -25.74
CA GLY A 126 -14.25 -9.50 -24.59
C GLY A 126 -13.59 -9.80 -23.25
N SER A 127 -12.26 -10.00 -23.18
CA SER A 127 -11.54 -10.12 -21.92
C SER A 127 -11.26 -8.74 -21.30
N LEU A 128 -11.00 -8.67 -19.99
CA LEU A 128 -10.66 -7.40 -19.33
C LEU A 128 -9.30 -6.86 -19.80
N GLN A 129 -9.21 -5.53 -19.96
CA GLN A 129 -7.97 -4.83 -20.31
C GLN A 129 -6.83 -5.22 -19.38
N ARG A 130 -5.65 -5.62 -19.86
CA ARG A 130 -4.55 -6.05 -18.95
C ARG A 130 -3.75 -4.90 -18.35
N VAL A 131 -3.85 -3.70 -18.91
CA VAL A 131 -3.30 -2.45 -18.40
C VAL A 131 -4.33 -1.35 -18.58
N PRO A 132 -4.38 -0.31 -17.74
CA PRO A 132 -5.26 0.82 -18.02
C PRO A 132 -4.78 1.59 -19.25
N THR A 133 -5.76 2.12 -19.97
CA THR A 133 -5.59 2.97 -21.15
C THR A 133 -6.07 4.40 -20.91
N THR A 134 -6.79 4.63 -19.81
CA THR A 134 -7.26 5.96 -19.39
C THR A 134 -6.99 6.23 -17.92
N ALA A 135 -6.99 7.51 -17.53
CA ALA A 135 -6.83 7.92 -16.13
C ALA A 135 -7.98 7.42 -15.24
N ALA A 136 -9.19 7.27 -15.79
CA ALA A 136 -10.34 6.72 -15.08
C ALA A 136 -10.17 5.22 -14.84
N GLU A 137 -9.76 4.45 -15.86
CA GLU A 137 -9.48 3.03 -15.70
C GLU A 137 -8.39 2.79 -14.65
N ARG A 138 -7.36 3.63 -14.58
CA ARG A 138 -6.29 3.55 -13.58
C ARG A 138 -6.81 3.62 -12.13
N GLU A 139 -7.93 4.31 -11.88
CA GLU A 139 -8.54 4.36 -10.54
C GLU A 139 -9.27 3.09 -10.13
N ASP A 140 -9.52 2.19 -11.08
CA ASP A 140 -10.21 0.94 -10.81
C ASP A 140 -9.45 0.10 -9.79
N PHE A 141 -10.16 -0.33 -8.75
CA PHE A 141 -9.60 -1.12 -7.67
C PHE A 141 -9.27 -2.56 -8.11
N SER A 142 -9.79 -3.03 -9.26
CA SER A 142 -9.43 -4.34 -9.84
C SER A 142 -7.96 -4.45 -10.26
N TRP A 143 -7.19 -3.36 -10.23
CA TRP A 143 -5.72 -3.42 -10.36
C TRP A 143 -5.01 -3.94 -9.09
N VAL A 144 -5.70 -4.04 -7.96
CA VAL A 144 -5.19 -4.72 -6.76
C VAL A 144 -5.22 -6.24 -7.01
N ALA A 145 -4.16 -6.95 -6.60
CA ALA A 145 -3.97 -8.36 -6.95
C ALA A 145 -4.90 -9.28 -6.14
N SER A 146 -5.81 -10.03 -6.77
CA SER A 146 -6.65 -11.00 -6.04
C SER A 146 -5.93 -12.33 -5.85
N LEU A 147 -5.67 -12.73 -4.60
CA LEU A 147 -5.04 -14.01 -4.28
C LEU A 147 -5.91 -15.17 -4.77
N GLY A 148 -7.24 -15.09 -4.60
CA GLY A 148 -8.16 -16.13 -5.07
C GLY A 148 -8.17 -16.29 -6.59
N ALA A 149 -7.96 -15.20 -7.35
CA ALA A 149 -7.82 -15.26 -8.81
C ALA A 149 -6.45 -15.79 -9.26
N ILE A 150 -5.38 -15.47 -8.52
CA ILE A 150 -4.01 -15.94 -8.80
C ILE A 150 -3.87 -17.43 -8.49
N ALA A 151 -4.39 -17.87 -7.35
CA ALA A 151 -4.35 -19.25 -6.89
C ALA A 151 -5.77 -19.71 -6.52
N PRO A 152 -6.51 -20.30 -7.47
CA PRO A 152 -7.86 -20.80 -7.20
C PRO A 152 -7.89 -21.86 -6.11
N GLY A 153 -8.93 -21.84 -5.27
CA GLY A 153 -9.16 -22.87 -4.25
C GLY A 153 -8.48 -22.62 -2.90
N ILE A 154 -7.83 -21.47 -2.71
CA ILE A 154 -7.16 -21.12 -1.44
C ILE A 154 -8.11 -20.82 -0.28
N GLY A 155 -9.42 -20.78 -0.55
CA GLY A 155 -10.44 -20.32 0.38
C GLY A 155 -10.31 -18.82 0.64
N GLY A 156 -11.38 -18.18 1.16
CA GLY A 156 -11.27 -16.79 1.61
C GLY A 156 -10.25 -16.63 2.74
N PHE A 157 -10.15 -15.42 3.29
CA PHE A 157 -9.23 -15.17 4.39
C PHE A 157 -9.56 -15.93 5.66
N THR A 158 -8.52 -16.17 6.45
CA THR A 158 -8.64 -16.60 7.84
C THR A 158 -9.56 -15.66 8.63
N SER A 159 -10.30 -16.20 9.60
CA SER A 159 -11.31 -15.45 10.34
C SER A 159 -10.74 -14.24 11.07
N TRP A 160 -9.55 -14.35 11.68
CA TRP A 160 -8.91 -13.25 12.40
C TRP A 160 -8.54 -12.07 11.49
N ALA A 161 -8.34 -12.30 10.19
CA ALA A 161 -8.02 -11.23 9.25
C ALA A 161 -9.23 -10.31 9.00
N THR A 162 -10.44 -10.82 9.21
CA THR A 162 -11.72 -10.12 8.98
C THR A 162 -12.53 -9.90 10.26
N ALA A 163 -12.15 -10.52 11.38
CA ALA A 163 -12.87 -10.45 12.65
C ALA A 163 -12.67 -9.11 13.38
N THR A 164 -13.45 -8.90 14.43
CA THR A 164 -13.24 -7.82 15.41
C THR A 164 -12.08 -8.13 16.37
N GLU A 165 -11.82 -9.41 16.63
CA GLU A 165 -10.73 -9.85 17.50
C GLU A 165 -9.36 -9.37 16.97
N PRO A 166 -8.38 -9.12 17.86
CA PRO A 166 -7.03 -8.76 17.45
C PRO A 166 -6.40 -9.85 16.56
N PRO A 167 -5.73 -9.48 15.45
CA PRO A 167 -5.01 -10.44 14.63
C PRO A 167 -3.75 -10.94 15.38
N PRO A 168 -3.18 -12.09 15.00
CA PRO A 168 -1.92 -12.56 15.57
C PRO A 168 -0.81 -11.54 15.32
N SER A 169 -0.21 -10.99 16.38
CA SER A 169 0.81 -9.95 16.29
C SER A 169 2.07 -10.41 15.54
N CYS A 170 2.37 -11.71 15.52
CA CYS A 170 3.44 -12.28 14.70
C CYS A 170 3.16 -12.24 13.19
N LYS A 171 1.91 -12.06 12.75
CA LYS A 171 1.52 -12.00 11.34
C LYS A 171 1.10 -10.62 10.87
N VAL A 172 0.53 -9.82 11.77
CA VAL A 172 0.00 -8.49 11.47
C VAL A 172 0.64 -7.48 12.40
N ALA A 173 1.30 -6.48 11.83
CA ALA A 173 1.91 -5.39 12.58
C ALA A 173 0.93 -4.25 12.83
N ALA A 174 -0.02 -4.03 11.92
CA ALA A 174 -1.11 -3.09 12.14
C ALA A 174 -2.36 -3.44 11.33
N ARG A 175 -3.52 -2.98 11.80
CA ARG A 175 -4.81 -3.08 11.13
C ARG A 175 -5.47 -1.71 11.10
N LEU A 176 -6.14 -1.38 9.99
CA LEU A 176 -7.05 -0.23 9.90
C LEU A 176 -8.35 -0.71 9.26
N LYS A 177 -9.50 -0.32 9.81
CA LYS A 177 -10.80 -0.57 9.20
C LYS A 177 -11.37 0.72 8.64
N LEU A 178 -11.56 0.78 7.33
CA LEU A 178 -12.18 1.90 6.65
C LEU A 178 -13.65 1.59 6.37
N ARG A 179 -14.53 2.51 6.76
CA ARG A 179 -15.99 2.44 6.47
C ARG A 179 -16.52 3.67 5.74
N SER A 180 -15.62 4.59 5.39
CA SER A 180 -15.95 5.90 4.86
C SER A 180 -15.13 6.23 3.61
N GLY A 181 -15.71 7.08 2.76
CA GLY A 181 -15.03 7.69 1.64
C GLY A 181 -14.92 6.83 0.38
N ARG A 182 -14.06 7.26 -0.54
CA ARG A 182 -13.82 6.63 -1.84
C ARG A 182 -12.44 6.00 -1.85
N VAL A 183 -12.36 4.69 -2.10
CA VAL A 183 -11.12 3.95 -2.26
C VAL A 183 -10.85 3.65 -3.73
N PHE A 184 -9.63 3.88 -4.19
CA PHE A 184 -9.22 3.72 -5.58
C PHE A 184 -7.73 3.38 -5.69
N THR A 185 -7.33 2.82 -6.84
CA THR A 185 -5.92 2.61 -7.15
C THR A 185 -5.23 3.95 -7.39
N TYR A 186 -4.17 4.26 -6.62
CA TYR A 186 -3.43 5.52 -6.73
C TYR A 186 -2.20 5.41 -7.62
N SER A 187 -1.52 4.27 -7.63
CA SER A 187 -0.39 4.04 -8.52
C SER A 187 -0.28 2.57 -8.89
N LEU A 188 0.30 2.32 -10.06
CA LEU A 188 0.65 1.00 -10.54
C LEU A 188 2.17 0.79 -10.46
N ILE A 189 2.58 -0.48 -10.45
CA ILE A 189 3.97 -0.88 -10.70
C ILE A 189 4.39 -0.37 -12.08
N LYS A 190 5.56 0.27 -12.15
CA LYS A 190 6.13 0.76 -13.40
C LYS A 190 7.37 -0.04 -13.75
N VAL A 191 7.52 -0.35 -15.02
CA VAL A 191 8.71 -1.00 -15.59
C VAL A 191 9.14 -0.14 -16.77
N ASP A 192 10.32 0.47 -16.66
CA ASP A 192 10.84 1.46 -17.63
C ASP A 192 9.87 2.64 -17.85
N GLY A 193 9.25 3.13 -16.77
CA GLY A 193 8.29 4.24 -16.82
C GLY A 193 6.92 3.88 -17.40
N LYS A 194 6.66 2.61 -17.72
CA LYS A 194 5.40 2.14 -18.29
C LYS A 194 4.66 1.20 -17.34
N ALA A 195 3.33 1.29 -17.34
CA ALA A 195 2.47 0.23 -16.81
C ALA A 195 2.47 -0.93 -17.81
N LYS A 196 2.85 -2.12 -17.34
CA LYS A 196 2.89 -3.37 -18.11
C LYS A 196 2.16 -4.47 -17.32
N PRO A 197 1.62 -5.51 -17.97
CA PRO A 197 1.10 -6.67 -17.25
C PRO A 197 2.21 -7.34 -16.44
N ILE A 198 1.86 -7.75 -15.21
CA ILE A 198 2.69 -8.57 -14.35
C ILE A 198 2.10 -9.97 -14.36
N HIS A 199 2.97 -10.96 -14.51
CA HIS A 199 2.61 -12.37 -14.58
C HIS A 199 2.93 -13.05 -13.26
N PHE A 200 2.27 -14.16 -12.97
CA PHE A 200 2.49 -14.91 -11.74
C PHE A 200 2.99 -16.32 -12.04
N ARG A 201 4.00 -16.79 -11.31
CA ARG A 201 4.57 -18.14 -11.48
C ARG A 201 5.13 -18.68 -10.19
N LYS A 202 5.48 -19.97 -10.16
CA LYS A 202 6.13 -20.58 -9.00
C LYS A 202 7.46 -19.88 -8.69
N PRO A 203 7.89 -19.83 -7.41
CA PRO A 203 9.13 -19.16 -7.04
C PRO A 203 10.37 -19.77 -7.69
N SER A 204 10.35 -21.07 -8.04
CA SER A 204 11.43 -21.73 -8.78
C SER A 204 11.59 -21.21 -10.22
N GLY A 205 10.60 -20.48 -10.73
CA GLY A 205 10.54 -20.07 -12.15
C GLY A 205 10.11 -21.20 -13.10
N GLU A 206 9.89 -22.41 -12.60
CA GLU A 206 9.51 -23.58 -13.41
C GLU A 206 8.00 -23.64 -13.69
N GLY A 207 7.66 -24.13 -14.88
CA GLY A 207 6.27 -24.34 -15.32
C GLY A 207 5.68 -23.12 -16.03
N PRO A 208 4.41 -23.23 -16.48
CA PRO A 208 3.72 -22.12 -17.13
C PRO A 208 3.35 -21.03 -16.10
N ASP A 209 3.24 -19.79 -16.59
CA ASP A 209 2.63 -18.70 -15.83
C ASP A 209 1.17 -19.04 -15.50
N ALA A 210 0.68 -18.54 -14.37
CA ALA A 210 -0.73 -18.53 -14.05
C ALA A 210 -1.50 -17.75 -15.13
N THR A 211 -2.75 -18.15 -15.39
CA THR A 211 -3.62 -17.44 -16.34
C THR A 211 -3.84 -15.96 -15.94
N TYR A 212 -3.70 -15.65 -14.64
CA TYR A 212 -3.82 -14.31 -14.12
C TYR A 212 -2.61 -13.44 -14.52
N SER A 213 -2.87 -12.41 -15.32
CA SER A 213 -1.86 -11.43 -15.76
C SER A 213 -2.51 -10.06 -15.97
N GLN A 214 -1.98 -9.04 -15.29
CA GLN A 214 -2.44 -7.65 -15.39
C GLN A 214 -1.45 -6.67 -14.75
N ALA A 215 -1.58 -5.38 -15.03
CA ALA A 215 -0.92 -4.35 -14.23
C ALA A 215 -1.37 -4.45 -12.77
N LEU A 216 -0.47 -4.11 -11.85
CA LEU A 216 -0.71 -4.25 -10.42
C LEU A 216 -0.55 -2.93 -9.69
N ALA A 217 -1.45 -2.66 -8.74
CA ALA A 217 -1.36 -1.53 -7.85
C ALA A 217 -0.19 -1.67 -6.87
N ASN A 218 0.63 -0.62 -6.77
CA ASN A 218 1.64 -0.45 -5.71
C ASN A 218 1.24 0.64 -4.70
N TRP A 219 0.25 1.47 -5.05
CA TRP A 219 -0.39 2.38 -4.11
C TRP A 219 -1.91 2.33 -4.24
N VAL A 220 -2.57 2.35 -3.10
CA VAL A 220 -4.02 2.55 -2.99
C VAL A 220 -4.26 3.83 -2.19
N ALA A 221 -5.29 4.58 -2.55
CA ALA A 221 -5.69 5.76 -1.79
C ALA A 221 -7.15 5.67 -1.35
N ALA A 222 -7.44 6.33 -0.22
CA ALA A 222 -8.78 6.62 0.25
C ALA A 222 -8.96 8.14 0.37
N GLU A 223 -10.04 8.67 -0.18
CA GLU A 223 -10.46 10.07 -0.01
C GLU A 223 -11.75 10.11 0.81
N ILE A 224 -11.67 10.72 1.99
CA ILE A 224 -12.76 10.75 2.97
C ILE A 224 -13.14 12.21 3.19
N HIS A 225 -14.42 12.51 3.11
CA HIS A 225 -14.94 13.79 3.58
C HIS A 225 -15.15 13.73 5.09
N VAL A 226 -14.47 14.60 5.83
CA VAL A 226 -14.55 14.67 7.29
C VAL A 226 -15.47 15.83 7.67
N PRO A 227 -16.64 15.56 8.28
CA PRO A 227 -17.52 16.60 8.79
C PRO A 227 -16.94 17.16 10.08
N GLY A 228 -16.25 18.29 10.01
CA GLY A 228 -15.67 18.96 11.17
C GLY A 228 -14.39 19.72 10.85
N ASP A 229 -13.69 20.14 11.90
CA ASP A 229 -12.46 20.93 11.78
C ASP A 229 -11.19 20.10 12.06
N PHE A 230 -11.34 18.83 12.41
CA PHE A 230 -10.23 17.90 12.61
C PHE A 230 -10.64 16.45 12.30
N VAL A 231 -9.65 15.57 12.17
CA VAL A 231 -9.83 14.12 12.18
C VAL A 231 -8.97 13.52 13.29
N GLU A 232 -9.52 12.52 13.98
CA GLU A 232 -8.78 11.74 14.97
C GLU A 232 -8.36 10.40 14.37
N ILE A 233 -7.14 9.98 14.68
CA ILE A 233 -6.64 8.63 14.45
C ILE A 233 -6.32 8.05 15.81
N VAL A 234 -7.00 6.97 16.17
CA VAL A 234 -6.79 6.27 17.45
C VAL A 234 -6.05 4.97 17.18
N ASP A 235 -4.95 4.73 17.88
CA ASP A 235 -4.19 3.49 17.84
C ASP A 235 -4.33 2.76 19.19
N GLN A 236 -4.97 1.60 19.14
CA GLN A 236 -5.11 0.67 20.26
C GLN A 236 -4.19 -0.53 20.03
N ASN A 237 -3.29 -0.84 20.97
CA ASN A 237 -2.44 -2.01 20.80
C ASN A 237 -3.23 -3.34 20.92
N PHE A 238 -2.90 -4.33 20.08
CA PHE A 238 -3.52 -5.66 20.02
C PHE A 238 -3.34 -6.45 21.32
N ASP A 239 -2.12 -6.41 21.87
CA ASP A 239 -1.68 -7.22 23.01
C ASP A 239 -1.84 -6.46 24.34
N ASP A 240 -1.89 -5.12 24.29
CA ASP A 240 -2.07 -4.23 25.43
C ASP A 240 -3.21 -3.23 25.18
N ARG A 241 -4.39 -3.56 25.70
CA ARG A 241 -5.59 -2.72 25.54
C ARG A 241 -5.54 -1.41 26.34
N GLU A 242 -4.62 -1.27 27.30
CA GLU A 242 -4.47 -0.02 28.04
C GLU A 242 -3.58 0.98 27.30
N ARG A 243 -2.72 0.49 26.41
CA ARG A 243 -1.90 1.30 25.52
C ARG A 243 -2.72 1.86 24.36
N VAL A 244 -3.28 3.05 24.58
CA VAL A 244 -3.97 3.88 23.59
C VAL A 244 -3.18 5.14 23.32
N ARG A 245 -3.06 5.52 22.05
CA ARG A 245 -2.62 6.86 21.65
C ARG A 245 -3.53 7.42 20.58
N THR A 246 -3.68 8.74 20.57
CA THR A 246 -4.55 9.44 19.63
C THR A 246 -3.80 10.59 18.98
N MET A 247 -3.99 10.74 17.67
CA MET A 247 -3.46 11.84 16.86
C MET A 247 -4.65 12.64 16.35
N LYS A 248 -4.71 13.92 16.72
CA LYS A 248 -5.77 14.82 16.28
C LYS A 248 -5.22 15.82 15.27
N LEU A 249 -5.68 15.73 14.03
CA LEU A 249 -5.12 16.44 12.87
C LEU A 249 -6.07 17.50 12.34
N TYR A 250 -5.59 18.72 12.20
CA TYR A 250 -6.34 19.86 11.67
C TYR A 250 -5.94 20.15 10.22
N PRO A 251 -6.88 20.43 9.32
CA PRO A 251 -6.60 20.55 7.90
C PRO A 251 -5.70 21.75 7.59
N GLN A 252 -4.77 21.54 6.67
CA GLN A 252 -4.05 22.60 5.97
C GLN A 252 -4.70 22.77 4.60
N GLU A 253 -5.16 23.98 4.28
CA GLU A 253 -5.77 24.26 2.96
C GLU A 253 -6.93 23.31 2.62
N GLY A 254 -7.76 22.97 3.62
CA GLY A 254 -8.91 22.09 3.44
C GLY A 254 -8.57 20.60 3.27
N LYS A 255 -7.33 20.18 3.58
CA LYS A 255 -6.93 18.77 3.52
C LYS A 255 -6.06 18.32 4.70
N VAL A 256 -6.14 17.03 5.00
CA VAL A 256 -5.16 16.27 5.79
C VAL A 256 -4.68 15.13 4.91
N GLU A 257 -3.38 14.87 4.89
CA GLU A 257 -2.80 13.74 4.16
C GLU A 257 -2.17 12.77 5.14
N VAL A 258 -2.39 11.48 4.94
CA VAL A 258 -1.82 10.41 5.76
C VAL A 258 -1.20 9.38 4.83
N ALA A 259 0.02 8.96 5.09
CA ALA A 259 0.67 7.84 4.44
C ALA A 259 0.83 6.71 5.46
N ILE A 260 0.22 5.57 5.17
CA ILE A 260 0.38 4.32 5.92
C ILE A 260 1.28 3.41 5.08
N LEU A 261 2.48 3.19 5.60
CA LEU A 261 3.57 2.55 4.88
C LEU A 261 3.98 1.27 5.60
N ASN A 262 4.35 0.25 4.83
CA ASN A 262 5.05 -0.92 5.36
C ASN A 262 6.14 -1.31 4.38
N LEU A 263 7.25 -0.60 4.39
CA LEU A 263 8.31 -0.71 3.37
C LEU A 263 9.56 -1.31 3.99
N PRO A 264 10.44 -1.96 3.22
CA PRO A 264 11.79 -2.23 3.67
C PRO A 264 12.61 -0.94 3.68
N ASP A 265 13.80 -0.98 4.28
CA ASP A 265 14.81 0.05 4.04
C ASP A 265 14.95 0.25 2.53
N PHE A 266 14.76 1.48 2.07
CA PHE A 266 14.80 1.80 0.66
C PHE A 266 15.80 2.91 0.39
N GLU A 267 16.51 2.75 -0.73
CA GLU A 267 17.38 3.77 -1.25
C GLU A 267 16.86 4.17 -2.62
N ALA A 268 16.33 5.39 -2.74
CA ALA A 268 16.01 5.92 -4.05
C ALA A 268 17.30 5.98 -4.89
N PRO A 269 17.30 5.41 -6.10
CA PRO A 269 18.46 5.48 -6.99
C PRO A 269 18.73 6.95 -7.32
N ALA A 270 19.97 7.28 -7.67
CA ALA A 270 20.28 8.62 -8.15
C ALA A 270 19.38 8.96 -9.36
N PRO A 271 18.95 10.22 -9.54
CA PRO A 271 18.01 10.60 -10.60
C PRO A 271 18.40 10.13 -12.01
N ASP A 272 19.72 10.04 -12.25
CA ASP A 272 20.37 9.66 -13.50
C ASP A 272 20.85 8.20 -13.55
N ALA A 273 20.84 7.47 -12.43
CA ALA A 273 21.24 6.06 -12.41
C ALA A 273 20.23 5.21 -13.20
N GLU A 274 20.69 4.22 -13.96
CA GLU A 274 19.82 3.24 -14.61
C GLU A 274 18.99 2.49 -13.55
N ALA A 275 17.68 2.30 -13.80
CA ALA A 275 16.88 1.54 -12.85
C ALA A 275 17.23 0.06 -13.00
N PRO A 276 17.61 -0.66 -11.93
CA PRO A 276 17.77 -2.10 -12.03
C PRO A 276 16.45 -2.75 -12.44
N ALA A 277 16.55 -3.88 -13.14
CA ALA A 277 15.37 -4.67 -13.46
C ALA A 277 14.66 -5.13 -12.17
N PRO A 278 13.33 -5.00 -12.08
CA PRO A 278 12.57 -5.50 -10.94
C PRO A 278 12.87 -6.97 -10.65
N ALA A 279 13.26 -7.26 -9.41
CA ALA A 279 13.41 -8.63 -8.94
C ALA A 279 12.05 -9.35 -8.85
N PRO A 280 12.01 -10.69 -8.96
CA PRO A 280 10.84 -11.47 -8.58
C PRO A 280 10.29 -11.04 -7.22
N GLY A 281 8.98 -10.83 -7.13
CA GLY A 281 8.34 -10.41 -5.87
C GLY A 281 8.17 -11.56 -4.90
N GLN A 282 9.26 -12.23 -4.52
CA GLN A 282 9.21 -13.44 -3.68
C GLN A 282 8.59 -13.19 -2.30
N HIS A 283 8.68 -11.96 -1.78
CA HIS A 283 8.00 -11.54 -0.54
C HIS A 283 6.48 -11.68 -0.65
N PHE A 284 5.91 -11.70 -1.86
CA PHE A 284 4.47 -11.89 -2.09
C PHE A 284 3.96 -13.21 -1.51
N GLN A 285 4.85 -14.19 -1.29
CA GLN A 285 4.49 -15.47 -0.67
C GLN A 285 3.89 -15.33 0.73
N ILE A 286 4.18 -14.24 1.44
CA ILE A 286 3.66 -13.99 2.79
C ILE A 286 2.16 -13.72 2.78
N TYR A 287 1.60 -13.18 1.69
CA TYR A 287 0.17 -12.90 1.59
C TYR A 287 -0.67 -14.18 1.61
N TYR A 288 -0.12 -15.31 1.17
CA TYR A 288 -0.76 -16.60 1.30
C TYR A 288 -0.89 -17.06 2.77
N ASP A 289 -0.14 -16.50 3.72
CA ASP A 289 -0.33 -16.86 5.14
C ASP A 289 -1.59 -16.23 5.77
N LEU A 290 -2.32 -15.41 4.99
CA LEU A 290 -3.57 -14.75 5.37
C LEU A 290 -4.82 -15.56 4.97
N VAL A 291 -4.70 -16.51 4.03
CA VAL A 291 -5.84 -17.29 3.48
C VAL A 291 -6.03 -18.62 4.21
N LYS A 292 -7.24 -19.21 4.12
CA LYS A 292 -7.60 -20.42 4.88
C LYS A 292 -6.83 -21.67 4.43
N THR A 293 -6.59 -21.83 3.15
CA THR A 293 -6.07 -23.06 2.55
C THR A 293 -4.94 -22.72 1.57
N PRO A 294 -3.82 -22.16 2.06
CA PRO A 294 -2.75 -21.72 1.17
C PRO A 294 -2.11 -22.89 0.42
N PRO A 295 -1.62 -22.68 -0.81
CA PRO A 295 -0.78 -23.66 -1.48
C PRO A 295 0.50 -23.90 -0.69
N ALA A 296 1.12 -25.06 -0.89
CA ALA A 296 2.46 -25.34 -0.37
C ALA A 296 3.44 -24.24 -0.84
N ARG A 297 4.41 -23.85 0.01
CA ARG A 297 5.33 -22.71 -0.25
C ARG A 297 5.95 -22.74 -1.66
N ALA A 298 6.49 -23.88 -2.07
CA ALA A 298 7.09 -24.07 -3.39
C ALA A 298 6.11 -23.93 -4.59
N ALA A 299 4.81 -23.95 -4.32
CA ALA A 299 3.74 -23.81 -5.32
C ALA A 299 3.03 -22.46 -5.25
N ARG A 300 3.36 -21.56 -4.30
CA ARG A 300 2.73 -20.24 -4.15
C ARG A 300 3.20 -19.32 -5.28
N PRO A 301 2.31 -18.93 -6.22
CA PRO A 301 2.71 -18.03 -7.28
C PRO A 301 3.21 -16.68 -6.74
N VAL A 302 4.22 -16.12 -7.37
CA VAL A 302 4.79 -14.80 -7.06
C VAL A 302 4.78 -13.94 -8.33
N PRO A 303 4.74 -12.61 -8.23
CA PRO A 303 4.78 -11.73 -9.38
C PRO A 303 6.18 -11.73 -10.02
N HIS A 304 6.21 -11.77 -11.35
CA HIS A 304 7.40 -11.75 -12.17
C HIS A 304 7.20 -10.86 -13.40
N LEU A 305 8.30 -10.32 -13.91
CA LEU A 305 8.35 -9.79 -15.27
C LEU A 305 8.39 -10.95 -16.27
N ALA A 306 7.69 -10.79 -17.40
CA ALA A 306 7.85 -11.69 -18.53
C ALA A 306 9.31 -11.63 -19.03
N LEU A 307 9.95 -12.79 -19.20
CA LEU A 307 11.33 -12.88 -19.71
C LEU A 307 11.47 -12.35 -21.14
N ALA A 308 10.43 -12.52 -21.95
CA ALA A 308 10.31 -12.00 -23.30
C ALA A 308 8.83 -11.69 -23.56
N PRO A 309 8.32 -10.50 -23.17
CA PRO A 309 6.94 -10.14 -23.45
C PRO A 309 6.73 -10.16 -24.97
N PRO A 310 5.66 -10.81 -25.49
CA PRO A 310 5.37 -10.75 -26.91
C PRO A 310 5.19 -9.28 -27.34
N ALA A 311 5.55 -8.94 -28.58
CA ALA A 311 5.42 -7.57 -29.09
C ALA A 311 3.98 -7.02 -29.03
N SER A 312 2.99 -7.90 -28.89
CA SER A 312 1.57 -7.58 -28.72
C SER A 312 1.16 -7.28 -27.28
N GLU A 313 2.06 -7.41 -26.30
CA GLU A 313 1.72 -7.15 -24.89
C GLU A 313 1.51 -5.64 -24.68
N PRO A 314 0.37 -5.22 -24.12
CA PRO A 314 0.05 -3.80 -24.03
C PRO A 314 0.98 -3.10 -23.04
N GLN A 315 1.41 -1.89 -23.40
CA GLN A 315 2.24 -1.04 -22.55
C GLN A 315 1.70 0.39 -22.60
N THR A 316 1.45 0.97 -21.43
CA THR A 316 0.95 2.35 -21.33
C THR A 316 1.95 3.21 -20.58
N ASP A 317 2.28 4.38 -21.13
CA ASP A 317 3.13 5.35 -20.45
C ASP A 317 2.46 5.85 -19.17
N TRP A 318 3.18 5.78 -18.04
CA TRP A 318 2.61 6.15 -16.75
C TRP A 318 2.28 7.64 -16.65
N GLY A 319 3.08 8.50 -17.29
CA GLY A 319 2.86 9.94 -17.31
C GLY A 319 1.52 10.33 -17.97
N THR A 320 1.04 9.50 -18.90
CA THR A 320 -0.27 9.68 -19.56
C THR A 320 -1.43 9.31 -18.64
N LEU A 321 -1.25 8.30 -17.78
CA LEU A 321 -2.29 7.82 -16.87
C LEU A 321 -2.42 8.66 -15.59
N HIS A 322 -1.33 9.31 -15.17
CA HIS A 322 -1.26 10.01 -13.88
C HIS A 322 -0.98 11.53 -14.03
N PRO A 323 -1.94 12.32 -14.55
CA PRO A 323 -1.75 13.76 -14.76
C PRO A 323 -1.55 14.51 -13.44
N ARG A 324 -0.67 15.52 -13.48
CA ARG A 324 -0.09 16.19 -12.30
C ARG A 324 -1.10 16.82 -11.33
N ALA A 325 -2.23 17.34 -11.81
CA ALA A 325 -3.11 18.19 -11.01
C ALA A 325 -4.15 17.43 -10.17
N ALA A 326 -4.68 16.31 -10.65
CA ALA A 326 -5.83 15.66 -10.01
C ALA A 326 -5.47 14.88 -8.73
N LEU A 327 -4.25 14.36 -8.66
CA LEU A 327 -3.84 13.34 -7.68
C LEU A 327 -2.58 13.75 -6.89
N TRP A 328 -2.26 15.05 -6.91
CA TRP A 328 -1.08 15.56 -6.23
C TRP A 328 -1.16 15.33 -4.72
N SER A 329 -0.04 14.87 -4.14
CA SER A 329 0.14 14.79 -2.69
C SER A 329 1.43 15.50 -2.28
N ASP A 330 1.30 16.48 -1.39
CA ASP A 330 2.46 17.20 -0.87
C ASP A 330 3.24 16.31 0.10
N LEU A 331 2.54 15.50 0.90
CA LEU A 331 3.16 14.52 1.77
C LEU A 331 4.05 13.54 0.97
N LEU A 332 3.50 12.86 -0.04
CA LEU A 332 4.27 11.86 -0.79
C LEU A 332 5.43 12.48 -1.59
N GLU A 333 5.25 13.69 -2.12
CA GLU A 333 6.34 14.41 -2.80
C GLU A 333 7.48 14.74 -1.84
N GLN A 334 7.18 15.29 -0.66
CA GLN A 334 8.20 15.66 0.33
C GLN A 334 8.92 14.42 0.90
N LEU A 335 8.23 13.29 1.01
CA LEU A 335 8.80 12.00 1.40
C LEU A 335 9.66 11.34 0.30
N ASN A 336 9.74 11.92 -0.91
CA ASN A 336 10.31 11.28 -2.10
C ASN A 336 9.68 9.91 -2.44
N LEU A 337 8.39 9.75 -2.13
CA LEU A 337 7.60 8.55 -2.42
C LEU A 337 6.58 8.77 -3.55
N SER A 338 6.58 9.96 -4.14
CA SER A 338 5.71 10.34 -5.25
C SER A 338 5.86 9.38 -6.43
N PRO A 339 4.75 8.93 -7.05
CA PRO A 339 4.77 7.94 -8.12
C PRO A 339 5.40 8.44 -9.43
N ARG A 340 5.84 9.71 -9.48
CA ARG A 340 6.38 10.37 -10.68
C ARG A 340 7.86 10.10 -10.94
N GLY A 341 8.64 9.78 -9.90
CA GLY A 341 10.07 9.47 -10.01
C GLY A 341 10.33 7.97 -10.07
N LYS A 342 11.63 7.61 -10.11
CA LYS A 342 12.09 6.25 -9.79
C LYS A 342 11.80 5.99 -8.31
N GLY A 343 10.65 5.40 -8.05
CA GLY A 343 10.25 5.04 -6.69
C GLY A 343 10.90 3.72 -6.29
N PRO A 344 10.95 3.40 -4.98
CA PRO A 344 11.44 2.11 -4.51
C PRO A 344 10.70 0.90 -5.12
N TYR A 345 9.48 1.12 -5.62
CA TYR A 345 8.63 0.11 -6.28
C TYR A 345 8.93 -0.11 -7.76
N ASP A 346 9.76 0.73 -8.37
CA ASP A 346 10.27 0.47 -9.72
C ASP A 346 11.41 -0.56 -9.67
N LEU A 347 11.82 -0.98 -8.45
CA LEU A 347 12.94 -1.90 -8.18
C LEU A 347 12.48 -3.28 -7.68
N SER A 348 11.26 -3.38 -7.15
CA SER A 348 10.73 -4.59 -6.53
C SER A 348 9.25 -4.77 -6.86
N LEU A 349 8.88 -5.96 -7.34
CA LEU A 349 7.48 -6.30 -7.63
C LEU A 349 6.70 -6.62 -6.34
N CYS A 350 6.34 -5.59 -5.57
CA CYS A 350 5.54 -5.72 -4.36
C CYS A 350 4.15 -5.11 -4.55
N PRO A 351 3.15 -5.87 -5.03
CA PRO A 351 1.79 -5.37 -5.15
C PRO A 351 1.03 -5.47 -3.82
N VAL A 352 -0.05 -4.71 -3.74
CA VAL A 352 -1.06 -4.88 -2.69
C VAL A 352 -1.90 -6.13 -2.99
N ALA A 353 -2.18 -6.94 -1.96
CA ALA A 353 -2.99 -8.15 -2.10
C ALA A 353 -4.46 -7.92 -1.69
N GLU A 354 -5.41 -8.25 -2.56
CA GLU A 354 -6.86 -8.42 -2.32
C GLU A 354 -7.18 -9.92 -2.15
N PRO A 355 -8.28 -10.29 -1.48
CA PRO A 355 -8.78 -11.66 -1.26
C PRO A 355 -8.63 -12.69 -2.37
#